data_AF-A0A5B8XT23-F1
#
_entry.id   AF-A0A5B8XT23-F1
#
_cell.length_a   1.000
_cell.length_b   1.000
_cell.length_c   1.000
_cell.angle_alpha   90.00
_cell.angle_beta   90.00
_cell.angle_gamma   90.00
#
_symmetry.space_group_name_H-M   'P 1'
#
loop_
_entity.id
_entity.type
_entity.pdbx_description
1 polymer ?
#
loop_
_entity_poly.entity_id
_entity_poly.type
_entity_poly.pdbx_seq_one_letter_code
_entity_poly.pdbx_strand_id
1 'polypeptide(L)'
;MSAIVESTTRPSLLSTIRAYNELTKPGIIRLLVLTTICTMLVAEKGVPPLELMFWTLIGTAMVCGSANTINMVWDQDIDIIMSRTAHRPIVRGDISPRNALIFSGVIGFLGVLILTYFANPLAALMGIAGHAFYVVIYTMWLKRRTPQNIVIGGAAGAFPPLIGWAAVAGELSLTAWLIFAIIFLWTPPHFWALALYKDVEYGKANVPMMPVVRGKETTKFQMMVYMMLLLGATTLLTVTGVMGLVYFVAAVFLGIAFTYFCVRTAFDTDPAEPYAKKTFAFSILYLGLLFGAMSADSLVELHFTQRNELTSIAHEADRIRMRQTQEELQRIHNDDSAAAIPGLEITDSERGY
;
A
#
# COMPACT_ATOMS: atom_id res chain seq x y z
N MET A 1 -55.72 4.69 22.64
CA MET A 1 -55.01 3.52 22.09
C MET A 1 -54.99 3.65 20.57
N SER A 2 -53.93 4.25 20.01
CA SER A 2 -53.72 4.28 18.55
C SER A 2 -52.72 3.19 18.23
N ALA A 3 -53.16 2.19 17.47
CA ALA A 3 -52.35 1.07 17.03
C ALA A 3 -51.17 1.59 16.19
N ILE A 4 -49.95 1.34 16.67
CA ILE A 4 -48.77 1.38 15.82
C ILE A 4 -48.88 0.13 14.96
N VAL A 5 -49.33 0.30 13.72
CA VAL A 5 -49.17 -0.70 12.68
C VAL A 5 -47.68 -0.75 12.38
N GLU A 6 -46.99 -1.65 13.06
CA GLU A 6 -45.61 -2.00 12.76
C GLU A 6 -45.63 -2.67 11.38
N SER A 7 -45.31 -1.88 10.35
CA SER A 7 -45.18 -2.36 8.98
C SER A 7 -44.02 -3.35 8.91
N THR A 8 -44.32 -4.65 9.12
CA THR A 8 -43.39 -5.77 8.96
C THR A 8 -43.15 -6.07 7.48
N THR A 9 -42.74 -5.08 6.69
CA THR A 9 -42.21 -5.33 5.36
C THR A 9 -40.80 -5.88 5.51
N ARG A 10 -40.61 -7.16 5.15
CA ARG A 10 -39.27 -7.78 5.11
C ARG A 10 -38.33 -6.87 4.31
N PRO A 11 -37.10 -6.62 4.78
CA PRO A 11 -36.15 -5.81 4.03
C PRO A 11 -35.93 -6.45 2.65
N SER A 12 -35.81 -5.61 1.63
CA SER A 12 -35.47 -6.08 0.29
C SER A 12 -34.12 -6.82 0.29
N LEU A 13 -33.92 -7.73 -0.67
CA LEU A 13 -32.63 -8.40 -0.84
C LEU A 13 -31.49 -7.39 -1.02
N LEU A 14 -31.74 -6.33 -1.80
CA LEU A 14 -30.76 -5.27 -2.06
C LEU A 14 -30.36 -4.50 -0.78
N SER A 15 -31.32 -4.16 0.08
CA SER A 15 -31.03 -3.49 1.36
C SER A 15 -30.24 -4.40 2.30
N THR A 16 -30.53 -5.70 2.28
CA THR A 16 -29.79 -6.70 3.07
C THR A 16 -28.34 -6.81 2.59
N ILE A 17 -28.11 -6.95 1.28
CA ILE A 17 -26.75 -7.00 0.70
C ILE A 17 -25.97 -5.72 1.02
N ARG A 18 -26.60 -4.56 0.89
CA ARG A 18 -25.97 -3.27 1.23
C ARG A 18 -25.56 -3.21 2.70
N ALA A 19 -26.42 -3.66 3.61
CA ALA A 19 -26.12 -3.70 5.04
C ALA A 19 -24.91 -4.61 5.34
N TYR A 20 -24.83 -5.79 4.73
CA TYR A 20 -23.67 -6.68 4.89
C TYR A 20 -22.40 -6.09 4.28
N ASN A 21 -22.49 -5.44 3.13
CA ASN A 21 -21.35 -4.75 2.52
C ASN A 21 -20.86 -3.61 3.43
N GLU A 22 -21.75 -2.84 4.05
CA GLU A 22 -21.41 -1.79 5.01
C GLU A 22 -20.60 -2.32 6.21
N LEU A 23 -20.86 -3.55 6.68
CA LEU A 23 -20.09 -4.18 7.77
C LEU A 23 -18.59 -4.31 7.44
N THR A 24 -18.26 -4.52 6.17
CA THR A 24 -16.87 -4.66 5.72
C THR A 24 -16.09 -3.35 5.68
N LYS A 25 -16.79 -2.20 5.76
CA LYS A 25 -16.23 -0.83 5.62
C LYS A 25 -15.50 -0.64 4.27
N PRO A 26 -16.20 -0.68 3.13
CA PRO A 26 -15.60 -0.57 1.80
C PRO A 26 -14.77 0.71 1.63
N GLY A 27 -15.18 1.81 2.27
CA GLY A 27 -14.41 3.06 2.28
C GLY A 27 -12.98 2.90 2.81
N ILE A 28 -12.78 2.09 3.85
CA ILE A 28 -11.46 1.79 4.43
C ILE A 28 -10.74 0.77 3.55
N ILE A 29 -11.43 -0.30 3.14
CA ILE A 29 -10.85 -1.37 2.33
C ILE A 29 -10.21 -0.82 1.05
N ARG A 30 -10.83 0.16 0.38
CA ARG A 30 -10.27 0.78 -0.84
C ARG A 30 -8.82 1.27 -0.67
N LEU A 31 -8.49 1.91 0.46
CA LEU A 31 -7.14 2.38 0.71
C LEU A 31 -6.20 1.21 1.05
N LEU A 32 -6.68 0.21 1.79
CA LEU A 32 -5.90 -0.99 2.13
C LEU A 32 -5.56 -1.83 0.89
N VAL A 33 -6.50 -2.00 -0.03
CA VAL A 33 -6.24 -2.71 -1.30
C VAL A 33 -5.34 -1.88 -2.22
N LEU A 34 -5.46 -0.55 -2.20
CA LEU A 34 -4.55 0.34 -2.93
C LEU A 34 -3.11 0.19 -2.42
N THR A 35 -2.89 0.21 -1.10
CA THR A 35 -1.53 0.03 -0.58
C THR A 35 -1.01 -1.37 -0.88
N THR A 36 -1.87 -2.40 -0.81
CA THR A 36 -1.52 -3.78 -1.19
C THR A 36 -1.05 -3.87 -2.65
N ILE A 37 -1.85 -3.39 -3.61
CA ILE A 37 -1.51 -3.47 -5.03
C ILE A 37 -0.23 -2.68 -5.34
N CYS A 38 -0.07 -1.48 -4.79
CA CYS A 38 1.12 -0.68 -4.97
C CYS A 38 2.37 -1.39 -4.42
N THR A 39 2.26 -2.06 -3.26
CA THR A 39 3.37 -2.85 -2.72
C THR A 39 3.68 -4.08 -3.56
N MET A 40 2.67 -4.75 -4.15
CA MET A 40 2.90 -5.86 -5.07
C MET A 40 3.71 -5.42 -6.30
N LEU A 41 3.40 -4.24 -6.86
CA LEU A 41 4.15 -3.67 -7.99
C LEU A 41 5.61 -3.41 -7.63
N VAL A 42 5.85 -2.81 -6.45
CA VAL A 42 7.20 -2.54 -5.93
C VAL A 42 7.97 -3.84 -5.68
N ALA A 43 7.33 -4.86 -5.12
CA ALA A 43 7.96 -6.15 -4.81
C ALA A 43 8.39 -6.90 -6.09
N GLU A 44 7.55 -6.85 -7.13
CA GLU A 44 7.87 -7.43 -8.45
C GLU A 44 8.92 -6.60 -9.20
N LYS A 45 9.05 -5.32 -8.86
CA LYS A 45 9.67 -4.28 -9.69
C LYS A 45 9.02 -4.19 -11.07
N GLY A 46 7.70 -4.35 -11.12
CA GLY A 46 6.95 -4.55 -12.36
C GLY A 46 5.48 -4.82 -12.11
N VAL A 47 4.81 -5.45 -13.07
CA VAL A 47 3.43 -5.90 -12.93
C VAL A 47 3.42 -7.40 -12.66
N PRO A 48 3.07 -7.86 -11.43
CA PRO A 48 2.94 -9.28 -11.16
C PRO A 48 1.83 -9.91 -12.01
N PRO A 49 1.75 -11.25 -12.09
CA PRO A 49 0.64 -11.93 -12.76
C PRO A 49 -0.72 -11.41 -12.27
N LEU A 50 -1.59 -11.01 -13.20
CA LEU A 50 -2.87 -10.39 -12.86
C LEU A 50 -3.77 -11.29 -12.01
N GLU A 51 -3.66 -12.60 -12.19
CA GLU A 51 -4.35 -13.61 -11.38
C GLU A 51 -3.90 -13.57 -9.91
N LEU A 52 -2.58 -13.53 -9.66
CA LEU A 52 -2.03 -13.40 -8.31
C LEU A 52 -2.49 -12.09 -7.64
N MET A 53 -2.46 -10.98 -8.39
CA MET A 53 -2.96 -9.69 -7.92
C MET A 53 -4.44 -9.77 -7.55
N PHE A 54 -5.28 -10.31 -8.44
CA PHE A 54 -6.71 -10.45 -8.22
C PHE A 54 -7.01 -11.24 -6.95
N TRP A 55 -6.44 -12.44 -6.80
CA TRP A 55 -6.70 -13.28 -5.63
C TRP A 55 -6.14 -12.70 -4.34
N THR A 56 -4.96 -12.06 -4.39
CA THR A 56 -4.37 -11.39 -3.23
C THR A 56 -5.26 -10.25 -2.75
N LEU A 57 -5.80 -9.44 -3.66
CA LEU A 57 -6.68 -8.31 -3.31
C LEU A 57 -8.02 -8.79 -2.74
N ILE A 58 -8.63 -9.83 -3.33
CA ILE A 58 -9.88 -10.42 -2.82
C ILE A 58 -9.66 -11.03 -1.44
N GLY A 59 -8.63 -11.87 -1.28
CA GLY A 59 -8.30 -12.49 0.01
C GLY A 59 -8.03 -11.45 1.10
N THR A 60 -7.23 -10.43 0.79
CA THR A 60 -6.94 -9.31 1.69
C THR A 60 -8.20 -8.55 2.07
N ALA A 61 -9.04 -8.17 1.09
CA ALA A 61 -10.29 -7.46 1.33
C ALA A 61 -11.25 -8.26 2.23
N MET A 62 -11.35 -9.57 2.03
CA MET A 62 -12.19 -10.46 2.84
C MET A 62 -11.69 -10.57 4.28
N VAL A 63 -10.38 -10.74 4.49
CA VAL A 63 -9.77 -10.77 5.84
C VAL A 63 -9.93 -9.42 6.55
N CYS A 64 -9.66 -8.30 5.88
CA CYS A 64 -9.88 -6.97 6.45
C CYS A 64 -11.37 -6.70 6.73
N GLY A 65 -12.27 -7.13 5.84
CA GLY A 65 -13.72 -7.01 6.00
C GLY A 65 -14.25 -7.81 7.19
N SER A 66 -13.70 -9.01 7.41
CA SER A 66 -13.97 -9.85 8.60
C SER A 66 -13.61 -9.08 9.88
N ALA A 67 -12.40 -8.55 9.96
CA ALA A 67 -11.90 -7.81 11.11
C ALA A 67 -12.72 -6.52 11.37
N ASN A 68 -13.10 -5.80 10.31
CA ASN A 68 -13.97 -4.63 10.38
C ASN A 68 -15.37 -4.95 10.92
N THR A 69 -15.92 -6.10 10.53
CA THR A 69 -17.22 -6.56 11.00
C THR A 69 -17.19 -6.88 12.50
N ILE A 70 -16.15 -7.59 12.97
CA ILE A 70 -15.97 -7.86 14.41
C ILE A 70 -15.82 -6.56 15.17
N ASN A 71 -15.07 -5.59 14.63
CA ASN A 71 -14.94 -4.28 15.24
C ASN A 71 -16.29 -3.56 15.39
N MET A 72 -17.17 -3.60 14.39
CA MET A 72 -18.51 -3.00 14.52
C MET A 72 -19.36 -3.70 15.58
N VAL A 73 -19.29 -5.03 15.66
CA VAL A 73 -20.02 -5.80 16.67
C VAL A 73 -19.52 -5.47 18.07
N TRP A 74 -18.21 -5.44 18.26
CA TRP A 74 -17.59 -5.17 19.56
C TRP A 74 -17.82 -3.72 20.05
N ASP A 75 -17.91 -2.77 19.13
CA ASP A 75 -18.06 -1.35 19.43
C ASP A 75 -19.50 -0.83 19.36
N GLN A 76 -20.50 -1.72 19.27
CA GLN A 76 -21.91 -1.34 19.14
C GLN A 76 -22.37 -0.36 20.24
N ASP A 77 -21.92 -0.58 21.48
CA ASP A 77 -22.25 0.23 22.66
C ASP A 77 -21.68 1.65 22.62
N ILE A 78 -20.50 1.85 22.02
CA ILE A 78 -19.90 3.17 21.83
C ILE A 78 -20.27 3.81 20.50
N ASP A 79 -20.69 3.01 19.52
CA ASP A 79 -21.09 3.54 18.22
C ASP A 79 -22.44 4.26 18.27
N ILE A 80 -23.36 3.83 19.15
CA ILE A 80 -24.68 4.45 19.31
C ILE A 80 -24.62 5.93 19.76
N ILE A 81 -23.55 6.31 20.46
CA ILE A 81 -23.35 7.66 21.01
C ILE A 81 -22.52 8.58 20.10
N MET A 82 -21.97 8.07 19.00
CA MET A 82 -21.15 8.82 18.06
C MET A 82 -21.92 9.14 16.78
N SER A 83 -22.00 10.42 16.41
CA SER A 83 -22.71 10.90 15.21
C SER A 83 -22.31 10.17 13.93
N ARG A 84 -21.02 9.84 13.80
CA ARG A 84 -20.44 9.17 12.64
C ARG A 84 -20.78 7.68 12.57
N THR A 85 -21.12 7.03 13.68
CA THR A 85 -21.24 5.56 13.72
C THR A 85 -22.58 5.07 14.24
N ALA A 86 -23.44 5.97 14.72
CA ALA A 86 -24.82 5.68 15.12
C ALA A 86 -25.69 5.12 13.98
N HIS A 87 -25.31 5.33 12.72
CA HIS A 87 -26.01 4.81 11.55
C HIS A 87 -25.46 3.47 11.04
N ARG A 88 -24.53 2.82 11.75
CA ARG A 88 -24.01 1.51 11.34
C ARG A 88 -25.11 0.43 11.34
N PRO A 89 -25.06 -0.57 10.44
CA PRO A 89 -26.08 -1.62 10.36
C PRO A 89 -26.36 -2.35 11.68
N ILE A 90 -25.31 -2.60 12.48
CA ILE A 90 -25.42 -3.25 13.80
C ILE A 90 -26.15 -2.36 14.82
N VAL A 91 -25.98 -1.04 14.76
CA VAL A 91 -26.62 -0.09 15.67
C VAL A 91 -28.08 0.12 15.28
N ARG A 92 -28.38 0.20 13.98
CA ARG A 92 -29.76 0.32 13.47
C ARG A 92 -30.60 -0.93 13.67
N GLY A 93 -29.96 -2.08 13.93
CA GLY A 93 -30.63 -3.37 14.03
C GLY A 93 -30.91 -4.04 12.67
N ASP A 94 -30.33 -3.53 11.58
CA ASP A 94 -30.47 -4.10 10.24
C ASP A 94 -29.91 -5.53 10.16
N ILE A 95 -28.87 -5.81 10.96
CA ILE A 95 -28.21 -7.11 11.06
C ILE A 95 -27.97 -7.43 12.53
N SER A 96 -28.35 -8.64 12.97
CA SER A 96 -28.10 -9.08 14.33
C SER A 96 -26.59 -9.31 14.57
N PRO A 97 -26.07 -9.04 15.79
CA PRO A 97 -24.67 -9.30 16.13
C PRO A 97 -24.23 -10.74 15.81
N ARG A 98 -25.10 -11.73 16.09
CA ARG A 98 -24.84 -13.14 15.76
C ARG A 98 -24.63 -13.36 14.26
N ASN A 99 -25.51 -12.81 13.41
CA ASN A 99 -25.39 -12.98 11.97
C ASN A 99 -24.15 -12.26 11.41
N ALA A 100 -23.80 -11.11 11.98
CA ALA A 100 -22.58 -10.39 11.62
C ALA A 100 -21.31 -11.17 11.99
N LEU A 101 -21.28 -11.82 13.16
CA LEU A 101 -20.15 -12.68 13.57
C LEU A 101 -20.03 -13.93 12.69
N ILE A 102 -21.15 -14.58 12.34
CA ILE A 102 -21.14 -15.72 11.40
C ILE A 102 -20.60 -15.27 10.04
N PHE A 103 -21.12 -14.16 9.50
CA PHE A 103 -20.64 -13.60 8.24
C PHE A 103 -19.15 -13.29 8.29
N SER A 104 -18.69 -12.62 9.34
CA SER A 104 -17.28 -12.31 9.57
C SER A 104 -16.40 -13.56 9.61
N GLY A 105 -16.83 -14.61 10.31
CA GLY A 105 -16.12 -15.88 10.38
C GLY A 105 -16.00 -16.55 9.02
N VAL A 106 -17.09 -16.58 8.24
CA VAL A 106 -17.11 -17.15 6.88
C VAL A 106 -16.18 -16.39 5.94
N ILE A 107 -16.32 -15.07 5.82
CA ILE A 107 -15.47 -14.29 4.90
C ILE A 107 -14.01 -14.27 5.35
N GLY A 108 -13.74 -14.26 6.66
CA GLY A 108 -12.38 -14.31 7.18
C GLY A 108 -11.70 -15.63 6.86
N PHE A 109 -12.39 -16.75 7.12
CA PHE A 109 -11.89 -18.08 6.79
C PHE A 109 -11.66 -18.25 5.29
N LEU A 110 -12.63 -17.89 4.45
CA LEU A 110 -12.49 -17.95 2.99
C LEU A 110 -11.35 -17.05 2.49
N GLY A 111 -11.21 -15.83 3.03
CA GLY A 111 -10.12 -14.93 2.68
C GLY A 111 -8.74 -15.52 2.98
N VAL A 112 -8.58 -16.18 4.13
CA VAL A 112 -7.35 -16.90 4.49
C VAL A 112 -7.09 -18.07 3.54
N LEU A 113 -8.12 -18.86 3.19
CA LEU A 113 -7.96 -19.95 2.21
C LEU A 113 -7.52 -19.41 0.85
N ILE A 114 -8.14 -18.32 0.38
CA ILE A 114 -7.77 -17.67 -0.87
C ILE A 114 -6.30 -17.26 -0.86
N LEU A 115 -5.85 -16.56 0.19
CA LEU A 115 -4.44 -16.17 0.32
C LEU A 115 -3.52 -17.39 0.37
N THR A 116 -3.91 -18.46 1.06
CA THR A 116 -3.07 -19.66 1.24
C THR A 116 -2.84 -20.38 -0.09
N TYR A 117 -3.88 -20.56 -0.89
CA TYR A 117 -3.82 -21.38 -2.11
C TYR A 117 -3.52 -20.60 -3.38
N PHE A 118 -3.94 -19.33 -3.47
CA PHE A 118 -3.77 -18.52 -4.69
C PHE A 118 -2.69 -17.45 -4.57
N ALA A 119 -2.19 -17.17 -3.36
CA ALA A 119 -0.98 -16.38 -3.15
C ALA A 119 0.13 -17.27 -2.57
N ASN A 120 0.21 -17.38 -1.25
CA ASN A 120 1.05 -18.35 -0.53
C ASN A 120 0.75 -18.35 0.99
N PRO A 121 1.25 -19.34 1.75
CA PRO A 121 1.04 -19.41 3.20
C PRO A 121 1.58 -18.20 3.99
N LEU A 122 2.65 -17.55 3.52
CA LEU A 122 3.21 -16.38 4.20
C LEU A 122 2.27 -15.17 4.10
N ALA A 123 1.69 -14.92 2.93
CA ALA A 123 0.66 -13.91 2.72
C ALA A 123 -0.58 -14.17 3.60
N ALA A 124 -1.01 -15.44 3.69
CA ALA A 124 -2.10 -15.84 4.58
C ALA A 124 -1.76 -15.60 6.06
N LEU A 125 -0.53 -15.91 6.48
CA LEU A 125 -0.06 -15.65 7.84
C LEU A 125 -0.08 -14.15 8.17
N MET A 126 0.34 -13.29 7.23
CA MET A 126 0.24 -11.83 7.41
C MET A 126 -1.21 -11.35 7.48
N GLY A 127 -2.12 -11.96 6.72
CA GLY A 127 -3.55 -11.74 6.83
C GLY A 127 -4.10 -12.09 8.22
N ILE A 128 -3.77 -13.28 8.73
CA ILE A 128 -4.17 -13.74 10.07
C ILE A 128 -3.59 -12.84 11.15
N ALA A 129 -2.29 -12.50 11.04
CA ALA A 129 -1.61 -11.64 12.00
C ALA A 129 -2.24 -10.24 12.04
N GLY A 130 -2.50 -9.62 10.88
CA GLY A 130 -3.15 -8.32 10.79
C GLY A 130 -4.59 -8.34 11.32
N HIS A 131 -5.35 -9.40 11.02
CA HIS A 131 -6.69 -9.61 11.55
C HIS A 131 -6.68 -9.72 13.07
N ALA A 132 -5.86 -10.62 13.62
CA ALA A 132 -5.72 -10.83 15.06
C ALA A 132 -5.23 -9.56 15.77
N PHE A 133 -4.30 -8.83 15.16
CA PHE A 133 -3.81 -7.56 15.71
C PHE A 133 -4.93 -6.51 15.75
N TYR A 134 -5.73 -6.37 14.69
CA TYR A 134 -6.85 -5.42 14.67
C TYR A 134 -7.96 -5.78 15.66
N VAL A 135 -8.31 -7.06 15.74
CA VAL A 135 -9.42 -7.54 16.56
C VAL A 135 -9.02 -7.62 18.03
N VAL A 136 -7.96 -8.37 18.35
CA VAL A 136 -7.58 -8.64 19.74
C VAL A 136 -6.81 -7.46 20.32
N ILE A 137 -5.71 -7.07 19.67
CA ILE A 137 -4.79 -6.07 20.22
C ILE A 137 -5.43 -4.68 20.17
N TYR A 138 -5.91 -4.24 19.02
CA TYR A 138 -6.53 -2.92 18.91
C TYR A 138 -7.95 -2.89 19.50
N THR A 139 -8.90 -3.62 18.93
CA THR A 139 -10.34 -3.45 19.23
C THR A 139 -10.69 -3.86 20.65
N MET A 140 -10.33 -5.08 21.06
CA MET A 140 -10.72 -5.62 22.38
C MET A 140 -9.87 -5.06 23.52
N TRP A 141 -8.56 -4.90 23.29
CA TRP A 141 -7.62 -4.55 24.36
C TRP A 141 -7.31 -3.05 24.44
N LEU A 142 -6.63 -2.50 23.43
CA LEU A 142 -6.03 -1.17 23.54
C LEU A 142 -7.04 -0.04 23.41
N LYS A 143 -8.01 -0.16 22.50
CA LYS A 143 -8.96 0.91 22.11
C LYS A 143 -9.57 1.61 23.31
N ARG A 144 -9.99 0.84 24.33
CA ARG A 144 -10.69 1.33 25.51
C ARG A 144 -9.80 1.53 26.75
N ARG A 145 -8.51 1.22 26.68
CA ARG A 145 -7.62 1.17 27.86
C ARG A 145 -6.46 2.16 27.86
N THR A 146 -6.05 2.69 26.72
CA THR A 146 -4.85 3.54 26.66
C THR A 146 -4.95 4.67 25.62
N PRO A 147 -4.36 5.85 25.87
CA PRO A 147 -4.20 6.90 24.86
C PRO A 147 -3.24 6.55 23.73
N GLN A 148 -2.46 5.47 23.87
CA GLN A 148 -1.62 4.92 22.81
C GLN A 148 -2.37 3.92 21.90
N ASN A 149 -3.69 3.85 22.02
CA ASN A 149 -4.53 2.90 21.31
C ASN A 149 -4.33 2.92 19.79
N ILE A 150 -4.30 4.11 19.19
CA ILE A 150 -4.13 4.31 17.76
C ILE A 150 -2.69 4.15 17.32
N VAL A 151 -1.71 4.51 18.16
CA VAL A 151 -0.29 4.36 17.82
C VAL A 151 0.03 2.88 17.67
N ILE A 152 -0.22 2.09 18.72
CA ILE A 152 0.08 0.67 18.70
C ILE A 152 -0.92 -0.05 17.80
N GLY A 153 -2.22 0.23 17.97
CA GLY A 153 -3.29 -0.39 17.18
C GLY A 153 -3.24 -0.09 15.68
N GLY A 154 -2.61 1.03 15.31
CA GLY A 154 -2.39 1.46 13.93
C GLY A 154 -1.59 0.48 13.09
N ALA A 155 -0.74 -0.34 13.73
CA ALA A 155 0.00 -1.40 13.07
C ALA A 155 -0.90 -2.36 12.27
N ALA A 156 -2.15 -2.58 12.69
CA ALA A 156 -3.11 -3.37 11.93
C ALA A 156 -3.30 -2.88 10.48
N GLY A 157 -3.34 -1.56 10.27
CA GLY A 157 -3.52 -0.95 8.96
C GLY A 157 -2.30 -1.09 8.04
N ALA A 158 -1.15 -1.48 8.59
CA ALA A 158 0.11 -1.64 7.87
C ALA A 158 0.37 -3.08 7.39
N PHE A 159 -0.46 -4.06 7.79
CA PHE A 159 -0.36 -5.44 7.31
C PHE A 159 -0.71 -5.65 5.84
N PRO A 160 -1.66 -4.94 5.21
CA PRO A 160 -1.99 -5.17 3.80
C PRO A 160 -0.80 -5.04 2.83
N PRO A 161 0.09 -4.04 2.95
CA PRO A 161 1.38 -4.05 2.26
C PRO A 161 2.22 -5.30 2.49
N LEU A 162 2.31 -5.82 3.72
CA LEU A 162 3.07 -7.04 4.02
C LEU A 162 2.45 -8.26 3.34
N ILE A 163 1.11 -8.32 3.26
CA ILE A 163 0.40 -9.37 2.50
C ILE A 163 0.76 -9.27 1.02
N GLY A 164 0.71 -8.06 0.44
CA GLY A 164 1.07 -7.83 -0.96
C GLY A 164 2.53 -8.17 -1.26
N TRP A 165 3.46 -7.74 -0.42
CA TRP A 165 4.87 -8.06 -0.56
C TRP A 165 5.12 -9.57 -0.47
N ALA A 166 4.58 -10.23 0.56
CA ALA A 166 4.74 -11.67 0.75
C ALA A 166 4.13 -12.48 -0.40
N ALA A 167 2.99 -12.04 -0.95
CA ALA A 167 2.33 -12.69 -2.07
C ALA A 167 3.23 -12.78 -3.31
N VAL A 168 4.02 -11.73 -3.57
CA VAL A 168 4.91 -11.63 -4.73
C VAL A 168 6.29 -12.21 -4.43
N ALA A 169 6.94 -11.75 -3.36
CA ALA A 169 8.34 -12.07 -3.07
C ALA A 169 8.53 -13.41 -2.34
N GLY A 170 7.48 -13.95 -1.71
CA GLY A 170 7.58 -15.18 -0.90
C GLY A 170 8.36 -15.04 0.42
N GLU A 171 8.82 -13.83 0.75
CA GLU A 171 9.57 -13.50 1.97
C GLU A 171 9.21 -12.08 2.48
N LEU A 172 9.69 -11.71 3.67
CA LEU A 172 9.52 -10.36 4.23
C LEU A 172 10.87 -9.66 4.32
N SER A 173 11.20 -8.91 3.27
CA SER A 173 12.43 -8.12 3.21
C SER A 173 12.39 -6.92 4.17
N LEU A 174 13.55 -6.28 4.39
CA LEU A 174 13.61 -5.00 5.11
C LEU A 174 12.73 -3.93 4.45
N THR A 175 12.64 -3.92 3.12
CA THR A 175 11.77 -3.00 2.37
C THR A 175 10.29 -3.20 2.73
N ALA A 176 9.83 -4.44 2.86
CA ALA A 176 8.46 -4.74 3.29
C ALA A 176 8.16 -4.09 4.65
N TRP A 177 9.09 -4.23 5.60
CA TRP A 177 8.99 -3.64 6.93
C TRP A 177 9.10 -2.11 6.93
N LEU A 178 9.87 -1.52 6.01
CA LEU A 178 9.91 -0.06 5.84
C LEU A 178 8.58 0.49 5.30
N ILE A 179 7.95 -0.19 4.34
CA ILE A 179 6.63 0.17 3.83
C ILE A 179 5.57 0.03 4.95
N PHE A 180 5.66 -1.03 5.75
CA PHE A 180 4.85 -1.16 6.97
C PHE A 180 5.08 0.02 7.91
N ALA A 181 6.33 0.39 8.16
CA ALA A 181 6.68 1.49 9.06
C ALA A 181 6.14 2.85 8.56
N ILE A 182 6.10 3.08 7.24
CA ILE A 182 5.50 4.29 6.66
C ILE A 182 4.01 4.39 7.04
N ILE A 183 3.22 3.32 6.87
CA ILE A 183 1.80 3.35 7.25
C ILE A 183 1.67 3.48 8.77
N PHE A 184 2.49 2.76 9.53
CA PHE A 184 2.49 2.83 10.99
C PHE A 184 2.76 4.26 11.50
N LEU A 185 3.80 4.94 10.99
CA LEU A 185 4.17 6.30 11.37
C LEU A 185 3.19 7.36 10.83
N TRP A 186 2.53 7.08 9.71
CA TRP A 186 1.45 7.91 9.17
C TRP A 186 0.17 7.85 10.03
N THR A 187 -0.05 6.74 10.73
CA THR A 187 -1.32 6.51 11.45
C THR A 187 -1.57 7.54 12.57
N PRO A 188 -0.61 7.88 13.44
CA PRO A 188 -0.82 8.88 14.49
C PRO A 188 -1.20 10.28 13.96
N PRO A 189 -0.46 10.93 13.04
CA PRO A 189 -0.86 12.24 12.53
C PRO A 189 -2.19 12.19 11.76
N HIS A 190 -2.53 11.08 11.11
CA HIS A 190 -3.83 10.88 10.48
C HIS A 190 -4.97 10.80 11.51
N PHE A 191 -4.94 9.83 12.42
CA PHE A 191 -6.06 9.57 13.33
C PHE A 191 -6.16 10.59 14.46
N TRP A 192 -5.05 11.18 14.91
CA TRP A 192 -5.12 12.26 15.89
C TRP A 192 -5.70 13.54 15.29
N ALA A 193 -5.51 13.80 13.99
CA ALA A 193 -6.24 14.86 13.32
C ALA A 193 -7.77 14.63 13.40
N LEU A 194 -8.25 13.39 13.18
CA LEU A 194 -9.65 13.04 13.44
C LEU A 194 -10.06 13.23 14.91
N ALA A 195 -9.20 12.80 15.83
CA ALA A 195 -9.49 12.84 17.25
C ALA A 195 -9.58 14.27 17.80
N LEU A 196 -8.85 15.24 17.23
CA LEU A 196 -8.88 16.64 17.66
C LEU A 196 -10.25 17.30 17.49
N TYR A 197 -10.95 17.02 16.38
CA TYR A 197 -12.29 17.60 16.13
C TYR A 197 -13.45 16.67 16.50
N LYS A 198 -13.15 15.49 17.07
CA LYS A 198 -14.12 14.51 17.58
C LYS A 198 -13.88 14.16 19.05
N ASP A 199 -13.03 14.92 19.72
CA ASP A 199 -12.64 14.73 21.12
C ASP A 199 -13.84 14.68 22.05
N VAL A 200 -14.83 15.57 21.88
CA VAL A 200 -16.07 15.59 22.68
C VAL A 200 -16.84 14.28 22.55
N GLU A 201 -16.96 13.72 21.33
CA GLU A 201 -17.67 12.45 21.11
C GLU A 201 -16.87 11.28 21.70
N TYR A 202 -15.55 11.27 21.56
CA TYR A 202 -14.69 10.26 22.18
C TYR A 202 -14.75 10.30 23.72
N GLY A 203 -14.78 11.50 24.30
CA GLY A 203 -14.94 11.72 25.74
C GLY A 203 -16.27 11.20 26.25
N LYS A 204 -17.39 11.50 25.56
CA LYS A 204 -18.71 10.95 25.88
C LYS A 204 -18.75 9.41 25.80
N ALA A 205 -17.95 8.84 24.91
CA ALA A 205 -17.81 7.39 24.75
C ALA A 205 -16.80 6.72 25.68
N ASN A 206 -16.19 7.47 26.60
CA ASN A 206 -15.13 6.96 27.48
C ASN A 206 -13.99 6.28 26.69
N VAL A 207 -13.75 6.69 25.45
CA VAL A 207 -12.62 6.20 24.66
C VAL A 207 -11.43 7.11 24.97
N PRO A 208 -10.35 6.59 25.58
CA PRO A 208 -9.25 7.40 26.10
C PRO A 208 -8.34 7.90 24.97
N MET A 209 -8.86 8.64 24.00
CA MET A 209 -8.08 9.21 22.91
C MET A 209 -7.05 10.22 23.43
N MET A 210 -5.90 10.33 22.77
CA MET A 210 -4.84 11.25 23.19
C MET A 210 -5.30 12.69 23.48
N PRO A 211 -6.10 13.36 22.64
CA PRO A 211 -6.58 14.71 22.95
C PRO A 211 -7.53 14.77 24.15
N VAL A 212 -8.25 13.68 24.45
CA VAL A 212 -9.15 13.58 25.61
C VAL A 212 -8.36 13.43 26.91
N VAL A 213 -7.29 12.62 26.91
CA VAL A 213 -6.54 12.27 28.13
C VAL A 213 -5.39 13.23 28.41
N ARG A 214 -4.66 13.66 27.38
CA ARG A 214 -3.43 14.47 27.49
C ARG A 214 -3.58 15.88 26.92
N GLY A 215 -4.76 16.22 26.42
CA GLY A 215 -5.05 17.52 25.84
C GLY A 215 -4.60 17.67 24.39
N LYS A 216 -5.14 18.70 23.75
CA LYS A 216 -4.94 18.99 22.33
C LYS A 216 -3.49 19.39 22.02
N GLU A 217 -2.85 20.17 22.88
CA GLU A 217 -1.47 20.64 22.68
C GLU A 217 -0.48 19.47 22.62
N THR A 218 -0.54 18.56 23.60
CA THR A 218 0.29 17.34 23.61
C THR A 218 0.05 16.49 22.37
N THR A 219 -1.20 16.39 21.94
CA THR A 219 -1.56 15.64 20.72
C THR A 219 -0.94 16.28 19.48
N LYS A 220 -1.09 17.60 19.31
CA LYS A 220 -0.53 18.38 18.20
C LYS A 220 1.01 18.27 18.17
N PHE A 221 1.67 18.32 19.33
CA PHE A 221 3.11 18.10 19.43
C PHE A 221 3.53 16.70 18.97
N GLN A 222 2.87 15.65 19.47
CA GLN A 222 3.19 14.27 19.06
C GLN A 222 2.91 14.05 17.58
N MET A 223 1.85 14.64 17.01
CA MET A 223 1.60 14.61 15.56
C MET A 223 2.82 15.12 14.77
N MET A 224 3.47 16.20 15.23
CA MET A 224 4.69 16.73 14.60
C MET A 224 5.87 15.78 14.73
N VAL A 225 6.07 15.15 15.89
CA VAL A 225 7.12 14.15 16.08
C VAL A 225 6.96 12.98 15.10
N TYR A 226 5.76 12.41 15.01
CA TYR A 226 5.48 11.33 14.06
C TYR A 226 5.58 11.78 12.60
N MET A 227 5.23 13.03 12.28
CA MET A 227 5.43 13.57 10.94
C MET A 227 6.92 13.62 10.56
N MET A 228 7.80 14.04 11.48
CA MET A 228 9.25 14.04 11.22
C MET A 228 9.79 12.63 11.05
N LEU A 229 9.34 11.67 11.87
CA LEU A 229 9.69 10.26 11.71
C LEU A 229 9.20 9.70 10.37
N LEU A 230 7.98 10.06 9.96
CA LEU A 230 7.42 9.66 8.67
C LEU A 230 8.25 10.19 7.51
N LEU A 231 8.68 11.47 7.53
CA LEU A 231 9.58 12.03 6.51
C LEU A 231 10.90 11.25 6.43
N GLY A 232 11.46 10.88 7.58
CA GLY A 232 12.67 10.06 7.63
C GLY A 232 12.44 8.67 6.99
N ALA A 233 11.34 8.00 7.35
CA ALA A 233 11.01 6.69 6.81
C ALA A 233 10.72 6.72 5.29
N THR A 234 10.02 7.75 4.80
CA THR A 234 9.71 7.84 3.37
C THR A 234 10.95 8.14 2.54
N THR A 235 11.85 9.00 3.02
CA THR A 235 13.11 9.31 2.31
C THR A 235 14.13 8.16 2.37
N LEU A 236 14.09 7.33 3.42
CA LEU A 236 14.97 6.18 3.56
C LEU A 236 14.82 5.15 2.43
N LEU A 237 13.62 5.01 1.84
CA LEU A 237 13.42 4.14 0.68
C LEU A 237 14.24 4.59 -0.54
N THR A 238 14.49 5.88 -0.71
CA THR A 238 15.39 6.39 -1.75
C THR A 238 16.85 6.21 -1.38
N VAL A 239 17.22 6.51 -0.11
CA VAL A 239 18.61 6.36 0.36
C VAL A 239 19.10 4.92 0.28
N THR A 240 18.21 3.95 0.51
CA THR A 240 18.52 2.52 0.38
C THR A 240 18.57 2.04 -1.08
N GLY A 241 18.32 2.91 -2.05
CA GLY A 241 18.32 2.57 -3.48
C GLY A 241 17.13 1.71 -3.92
N VAL A 242 16.12 1.56 -3.07
CA VAL A 242 14.92 0.78 -3.37
C VAL A 242 14.00 1.54 -4.31
N MET A 243 13.93 2.86 -4.16
CA MET A 243 13.12 3.76 -4.98
C MET A 243 13.99 4.86 -5.59
N GLY A 244 13.68 5.24 -6.82
CA GLY A 244 14.34 6.26 -7.61
C GLY A 244 13.85 7.69 -7.39
N LEU A 245 14.18 8.54 -8.38
CA LEU A 245 13.97 9.99 -8.31
C LEU A 245 12.48 10.38 -8.37
N VAL A 246 11.66 9.64 -9.11
CA VAL A 246 10.22 9.97 -9.24
C VAL A 246 9.54 9.84 -7.89
N TYR A 247 9.79 8.73 -7.19
CA TYR A 247 9.31 8.54 -5.83
C TYR A 247 9.90 9.60 -4.87
N PHE A 248 11.20 9.86 -4.92
CA PHE A 248 11.84 10.81 -4.01
C PHE A 248 11.23 12.21 -4.07
N VAL A 249 11.06 12.74 -5.30
CA VAL A 249 10.46 14.06 -5.53
C VAL A 249 9.04 14.08 -4.99
N ALA A 250 8.23 13.07 -5.30
CA ALA A 250 6.86 12.96 -4.78
C ALA A 250 6.83 12.89 -3.25
N ALA A 251 7.68 12.07 -2.63
CA ALA A 251 7.75 11.90 -1.18
C ALA A 251 8.11 13.21 -0.45
N VAL A 252 9.06 13.99 -0.99
CA VAL A 252 9.45 15.29 -0.43
C VAL A 252 8.30 16.30 -0.57
N PHE A 253 7.72 16.48 -1.75
CA PHE A 253 6.63 17.43 -1.95
C PHE A 253 5.39 17.10 -1.13
N LEU A 254 4.95 15.84 -1.17
CA LEU A 254 3.82 15.36 -0.37
C LEU A 254 4.12 15.49 1.13
N GLY A 255 5.34 15.20 1.55
CA GLY A 255 5.80 15.30 2.93
C GLY A 255 5.77 16.74 3.45
N ILE A 256 6.27 17.70 2.67
CA ILE A 256 6.19 19.13 2.96
C ILE A 256 4.74 19.59 3.07
N ALA A 257 3.89 19.18 2.10
CA ALA A 257 2.47 19.53 2.12
C ALA A 257 1.75 18.96 3.35
N PHE A 258 2.02 17.71 3.73
CA PHE A 258 1.40 17.12 4.92
C PHE A 258 1.90 17.82 6.20
N THR A 259 3.19 18.11 6.26
CA THR A 259 3.80 18.87 7.37
C THR A 259 3.16 20.25 7.50
N TYR A 260 2.91 20.95 6.38
CA TYR A 260 2.18 22.21 6.39
C TYR A 260 0.81 22.08 7.05
N PHE A 261 0.02 21.07 6.71
CA PHE A 261 -1.29 20.84 7.34
C PHE A 261 -1.18 20.54 8.84
N CYS A 262 -0.19 19.73 9.25
CA CYS A 262 0.10 19.48 10.67
C CYS A 262 0.49 20.76 11.42
N VAL A 263 1.34 21.61 10.84
CA VAL A 263 1.71 22.93 11.41
C VAL A 263 0.49 23.83 11.52
N ARG A 264 -0.33 23.93 10.47
CA ARG A 264 -1.57 24.73 10.52
C ARG A 264 -2.53 24.22 11.59
N THR A 265 -2.59 22.91 11.81
CA THR A 265 -3.38 22.30 12.89
C THR A 265 -2.79 22.62 14.27
N ALA A 266 -1.46 22.63 14.38
CA ALA A 266 -0.76 22.94 15.63
C ALA A 266 -1.06 24.35 16.13
N PHE A 267 -1.18 25.31 15.21
CA PHE A 267 -1.51 26.71 15.51
C PHE A 267 -3.00 27.06 15.37
N ASP A 268 -3.85 26.09 15.08
CA ASP A 268 -5.30 26.31 14.99
C ASP A 268 -5.88 26.53 16.40
N THR A 269 -6.46 27.70 16.62
CA THR A 269 -7.13 28.10 17.87
C THR A 269 -8.65 28.07 17.78
N ASP A 270 -9.21 27.78 16.59
CA ASP A 270 -10.65 27.66 16.40
C ASP A 270 -11.17 26.40 17.12
N PRO A 271 -12.17 26.52 18.03
CA PRO A 271 -12.78 25.38 18.70
C PRO A 271 -13.34 24.30 17.76
N ALA A 272 -13.71 24.67 16.53
CA ALA A 272 -14.23 23.75 15.51
C ALA A 272 -13.14 22.94 14.78
N GLU A 273 -11.86 23.23 15.04
CA GLU A 273 -10.66 22.57 14.50
C GLU A 273 -10.73 22.33 12.97
N PRO A 274 -11.01 23.37 12.16
CA PRO A 274 -11.13 23.25 10.71
C PRO A 274 -9.85 22.71 10.05
N TYR A 275 -8.67 23.04 10.58
CA TYR A 275 -7.43 22.49 10.03
C TYR A 275 -7.25 21.02 10.37
N ALA A 276 -7.66 20.55 11.55
CA ALA A 276 -7.60 19.13 11.87
C ALA A 276 -8.46 18.29 10.90
N LYS A 277 -9.63 18.79 10.49
CA LYS A 277 -10.47 18.16 9.45
C LYS A 277 -9.77 18.11 8.10
N LYS A 278 -9.13 19.21 7.68
CA LYS A 278 -8.36 19.28 6.43
C LYS A 278 -7.14 18.35 6.46
N THR A 279 -6.42 18.28 7.57
CA THR A 279 -5.29 17.39 7.80
C THR A 279 -5.71 15.93 7.71
N PHE A 280 -6.83 15.56 8.33
CA PHE A 280 -7.39 14.21 8.20
C PHE A 280 -7.70 13.87 6.73
N ALA A 281 -8.39 14.75 5.99
CA ALA A 281 -8.70 14.52 4.59
C ALA A 281 -7.45 14.44 3.71
N PHE A 282 -6.50 15.38 3.89
CA PHE A 282 -5.26 15.42 3.13
C PHE A 282 -4.38 14.20 3.40
N SER A 283 -4.31 13.72 4.64
CA SER A 283 -3.49 12.56 4.99
C SER A 283 -3.91 11.27 4.26
N ILE A 284 -5.20 11.10 3.92
CA ILE A 284 -5.68 9.99 3.09
C ILE A 284 -5.16 10.15 1.65
N LEU A 285 -5.27 11.36 1.10
CA LEU A 285 -4.75 11.70 -0.22
C LEU A 285 -3.24 11.52 -0.29
N TYR A 286 -2.51 12.00 0.71
CA TYR A 286 -1.07 11.82 0.88
C TYR A 286 -0.68 10.35 0.76
N LEU A 287 -1.34 9.47 1.52
CA LEU A 287 -0.98 8.06 1.51
C LEU A 287 -1.25 7.41 0.14
N GLY A 288 -2.40 7.70 -0.47
CA GLY A 288 -2.73 7.20 -1.80
C GLY A 288 -1.76 7.69 -2.89
N LEU A 289 -1.41 8.97 -2.88
CA LEU A 289 -0.45 9.54 -3.83
C LEU A 289 0.97 9.04 -3.61
N LEU A 290 1.40 8.85 -2.36
CA LEU A 290 2.72 8.31 -2.04
C LEU A 290 2.90 6.89 -2.57
N PHE A 291 1.93 5.99 -2.30
CA PHE A 291 1.95 4.63 -2.82
C PHE A 291 1.77 4.57 -4.35
N GLY A 292 0.98 5.49 -4.92
CA GLY A 292 0.91 5.68 -6.37
C GLY A 292 2.25 6.08 -6.98
N ALA A 293 2.99 6.98 -6.32
CA ALA A 293 4.33 7.38 -6.74
C ALA A 293 5.35 6.24 -6.63
N MET A 294 5.29 5.42 -5.57
CA MET A 294 6.11 4.19 -5.46
C MET A 294 5.85 3.25 -6.65
N SER A 295 4.59 3.07 -7.01
CA SER A 295 4.19 2.22 -8.13
C SER A 295 4.67 2.78 -9.47
N ALA A 296 4.50 4.09 -9.68
CA ALA A 296 4.94 4.75 -10.90
C ALA A 296 6.46 4.67 -11.07
N ASP A 297 7.21 4.93 -10.01
CA ASP A 297 8.67 4.85 -9.99
C ASP A 297 9.17 3.43 -10.29
N SER A 298 8.58 2.42 -9.64
CA SER A 298 8.88 1.01 -9.91
C SER A 298 8.63 0.60 -11.37
N LEU A 299 7.55 1.09 -11.98
CA LEU A 299 7.25 0.82 -13.39
C LEU A 299 8.19 1.59 -14.34
N VAL A 300 8.60 2.80 -13.98
CA VAL A 300 9.53 3.61 -14.79
C VAL A 300 10.93 3.02 -14.78
N GLU A 301 11.43 2.57 -13.63
CA GLU A 301 12.75 1.96 -13.51
C GLU A 301 12.86 0.65 -14.32
N LEU A 302 11.78 -0.15 -14.35
CA LEU A 302 11.67 -1.31 -15.25
C LEU A 302 11.85 -0.91 -16.73
N HIS A 303 11.15 0.13 -17.18
CA HIS A 303 11.27 0.61 -18.57
C HIS A 303 12.70 1.07 -18.89
N PHE A 304 13.37 1.77 -17.97
CA PHE A 304 14.76 2.17 -18.18
C PHE A 304 15.72 0.98 -18.21
N THR A 305 15.54 0.00 -17.33
CA THR A 305 16.40 -1.19 -17.25
C THR A 305 16.26 -2.06 -18.49
N GLN A 306 15.03 -2.41 -18.89
CA GLN A 306 14.79 -3.19 -20.11
C GLN A 306 15.31 -2.47 -21.36
N ARG A 307 15.12 -1.15 -21.45
CA ARG A 307 15.61 -0.37 -22.59
C ARG A 307 17.14 -0.37 -22.68
N ASN A 308 17.83 -0.30 -21.54
CA ASN A 308 19.29 -0.32 -21.49
C ASN A 308 19.86 -1.72 -21.80
N GLU A 309 19.19 -2.78 -21.35
CA GLU A 309 19.57 -4.15 -21.70
C GLU A 309 19.40 -4.39 -23.21
N LEU A 310 18.26 -4.01 -23.78
CA LEU A 310 18.00 -4.14 -25.22
C LEU A 310 19.00 -3.36 -26.08
N THR A 311 19.38 -2.14 -25.69
CA THR A 311 20.42 -1.37 -26.41
C THR A 311 21.80 -1.98 -26.24
N SER A 312 22.13 -2.55 -25.08
CA SER A 312 23.41 -3.24 -24.89
C SER A 312 23.52 -4.51 -25.74
N ILE A 313 22.46 -5.31 -25.81
CA ILE A 313 22.37 -6.49 -26.69
C ILE A 313 22.47 -6.07 -28.16
N ALA A 314 21.77 -5.00 -28.56
CA ALA A 314 21.86 -4.48 -29.91
C ALA A 314 23.29 -4.02 -30.27
N HIS A 315 23.95 -3.27 -29.40
CA HIS A 315 25.35 -2.87 -29.60
C HIS A 315 26.31 -4.07 -29.66
N GLU A 316 26.08 -5.11 -28.85
CA GLU A 316 26.91 -6.32 -28.90
C GLU A 316 26.70 -7.11 -30.20
N ALA A 317 25.45 -7.23 -30.66
CA ALA A 317 25.14 -7.86 -31.94
C ALA A 317 25.81 -7.11 -33.12
N ASP A 318 25.81 -5.77 -33.10
CA ASP A 318 26.48 -4.96 -34.11
C ASP A 318 28.01 -5.13 -34.05
N ARG A 319 28.61 -5.20 -32.85
CA ARG A 319 30.04 -5.49 -32.69
C ARG A 319 30.43 -6.83 -33.31
N ILE A 320 29.62 -7.88 -33.08
CA ILE A 320 29.86 -9.22 -33.63
C ILE A 320 29.75 -9.19 -35.16
N ARG A 321 28.71 -8.55 -35.71
CA ARG A 321 28.55 -8.41 -37.18
C ARG A 321 29.74 -7.70 -37.81
N MET A 322 30.17 -6.58 -37.25
CA MET A 322 31.33 -5.81 -37.76
C MET A 322 32.62 -6.64 -37.74
N ARG A 323 32.81 -7.45 -36.69
CA ARG A 323 33.97 -8.34 -36.58
C ARG A 323 33.94 -9.46 -37.62
N GLN A 324 32.78 -10.09 -37.83
CA GLN A 324 32.61 -11.12 -38.87
C GLN A 324 32.84 -10.55 -40.27
N THR A 325 32.30 -9.37 -40.57
CA THR A 325 32.54 -8.67 -41.84
C THR A 325 34.02 -8.35 -42.04
N GLN A 326 34.74 -7.92 -40.99
CA GLN A 326 36.18 -7.68 -41.08
C GLN A 326 36.99 -8.95 -41.30
N GLU A 327 36.63 -10.04 -40.62
CA GLU A 327 37.27 -11.35 -40.79
C GLU A 327 37.04 -11.91 -42.21
N GLU A 328 35.82 -11.77 -42.77
CA GLU A 328 35.53 -12.11 -44.17
C GLU A 328 36.33 -11.25 -45.15
N LEU A 329 36.39 -9.93 -44.95
CA LEU A 329 37.20 -9.04 -45.79
C LEU A 329 38.69 -9.39 -45.74
N GLN A 330 39.22 -9.77 -44.57
CA GLN A 330 40.60 -10.24 -44.44
C GLN A 330 40.83 -11.58 -45.16
N ARG A 331 39.87 -12.51 -45.11
CA ARG A 331 39.97 -13.77 -45.86
C ARG A 331 40.02 -13.52 -47.36
N ILE A 332 39.12 -12.69 -47.88
CA ILE A 332 39.08 -12.33 -49.30
C ILE A 332 40.41 -11.68 -49.71
N HIS A 333 40.92 -10.74 -48.92
CA HIS A 333 42.20 -10.08 -49.21
C HIS A 333 43.40 -11.05 -49.20
N ASN A 334 43.42 -12.01 -48.26
CA ASN A 334 44.48 -13.01 -48.18
C ASN A 334 44.41 -14.05 -49.31
N ASP A 335 43.21 -14.44 -49.76
CA ASP A 335 43.03 -15.33 -50.92
C ASP A 335 43.47 -14.66 -52.22
N ASP A 336 43.14 -13.37 -52.43
CA ASP A 336 43.60 -12.59 -53.59
C ASP A 336 45.13 -12.40 -53.57
N SER A 337 45.73 -12.28 -52.38
CA SER A 337 47.19 -12.17 -52.20
C SER A 337 47.91 -13.50 -52.45
N ALA A 338 47.29 -14.64 -52.14
CA ALA A 338 47.83 -15.98 -52.38
C ALA A 338 47.72 -16.41 -53.86
N ALA A 339 46.82 -15.78 -54.63
CA ALA A 339 46.70 -15.98 -56.08
C ALA A 339 47.75 -15.22 -56.91
N ALA A 340 48.66 -14.45 -56.28
CA ALA A 340 49.79 -13.82 -56.95
C ALA A 340 50.84 -14.88 -57.35
N ILE A 341 50.79 -15.29 -58.61
CA ILE A 341 51.66 -16.28 -59.27
C ILE A 341 53.15 -15.91 -59.08
N PRO A 342 53.99 -16.77 -58.47
CA PRO A 342 55.43 -16.61 -58.51
C PRO A 342 55.96 -17.26 -59.79
N GLY A 343 56.35 -16.45 -60.77
CA GLY A 343 57.04 -16.97 -61.96
C GLY A 343 56.92 -16.10 -63.20
N LEU A 344 57.69 -15.02 -63.26
CA LEU A 344 58.15 -14.43 -64.51
C LEU A 344 59.59 -13.94 -64.29
N GLU A 345 60.52 -14.88 -64.34
CA GLU A 345 61.91 -14.58 -64.68
C GLU A 345 61.92 -14.01 -66.09
N ILE A 346 62.19 -12.72 -66.22
CA ILE A 346 62.58 -12.12 -67.48
C ILE A 346 64.09 -12.35 -67.60
N THR A 347 64.48 -13.43 -68.27
CA THR A 347 65.86 -13.65 -68.70
C THR A 347 66.18 -12.79 -69.91
N ASP A 348 67.35 -12.19 -69.83
CA ASP A 348 67.96 -11.25 -70.76
C ASP A 348 68.42 -11.90 -72.09
N SER A 349 68.55 -11.06 -73.13
CA SER A 349 69.33 -11.25 -74.38
C SER A 349 68.78 -12.08 -75.56
N GLU A 350 68.56 -11.40 -76.70
CA GLU A 350 69.06 -11.72 -78.07
C GLU A 350 68.66 -10.61 -79.07
N ARG A 351 69.58 -9.69 -79.42
CA ARG A 351 70.22 -9.51 -80.74
C ARG A 351 69.33 -9.61 -82.00
N GLY A 352 69.34 -8.55 -82.81
CA GLY A 352 69.60 -8.69 -84.25
C GLY A 352 68.65 -8.00 -85.22
N TYR A 353 69.17 -6.94 -85.86
CA TYR A 353 68.76 -6.23 -87.10
C TYR A 353 67.57 -5.26 -87.07
#